data_AF-A0A1A0FLV9-F1
#
_entry.id   AF-A0A1A0FLV9-F1
#
_cell.length_a   1.000
_cell.length_b   1.000
_cell.length_c   1.000
_cell.angle_alpha   90.00
_cell.angle_beta   90.00
_cell.angle_gamma   90.00
#
_symmetry.space_group_name_H-M   'P 1'
#
loop_
_entity.id
_entity.type
_entity.pdbx_description
1 polymer ?
#
loop_
_entity_poly.entity_id
_entity_poly.type
_entity_poly.pdbx_seq_one_letter_code
_entity_poly.pdbx_strand_id
1 'polypeptide(L)'
;MNLPYRFQSRIQNHIETAIDHLRATGHRRIRILCNDSRDLDFATAFRYTKNVDSVYTNDVYQYLALLKSADLVVSYRLHATLPAVSFGTPTINIVYDERAHSLFDDLGMTPASLNLVDLSDNFIPELKKWIDKGGYKKSDHITIAKDWLEKSDMQFSRLAQFKALMENYLKNGASKI
;
A
#
# COMPACT_ATOMS: atom_id res chain seq x y z
N MET A 1 12.60 -6.85 0.98
CA MET A 1 11.35 -7.52 0.57
C MET A 1 11.56 -9.01 0.78
N ASN A 2 10.71 -9.70 1.55
CA ASN A 2 10.88 -11.15 1.83
C ASN A 2 10.19 -11.98 0.74
N LEU A 3 10.59 -11.75 -0.50
CA LEU A 3 10.04 -12.42 -1.66
C LEU A 3 10.77 -13.76 -1.88
N PRO A 4 10.09 -14.86 -2.23
CA PRO A 4 10.80 -16.10 -2.58
C PRO A 4 11.80 -15.85 -3.71
N TYR A 5 13.01 -16.42 -3.59
CA TYR A 5 14.16 -16.11 -4.44
C TYR A 5 13.86 -16.16 -5.95
N ARG A 6 13.03 -17.13 -6.37
CA ARG A 6 12.62 -17.32 -7.77
C ARG A 6 11.87 -16.14 -8.38
N PHE A 7 11.22 -15.32 -7.56
CA PHE A 7 10.49 -14.14 -8.01
C PHE A 7 11.31 -12.85 -7.95
N GLN A 8 12.45 -12.83 -7.23
CA GLN A 8 13.21 -11.60 -6.97
C GLN A 8 13.76 -11.01 -8.26
N SER A 9 14.25 -11.86 -9.16
CA SER A 9 14.73 -11.46 -10.48
C SER A 9 13.62 -10.93 -11.40
N ARG A 10 12.35 -11.24 -11.12
CA ARG A 10 11.21 -10.82 -11.95
C ARG A 10 10.65 -9.44 -11.58
N ILE A 11 10.90 -8.95 -10.36
CA ILE A 11 10.34 -7.68 -9.87
C ILE A 11 10.74 -6.50 -10.76
N GLN A 12 11.99 -6.44 -11.21
CA GLN A 12 12.42 -5.38 -12.11
C GLN A 12 11.58 -5.37 -13.39
N ASN A 13 11.42 -6.53 -14.05
CA ASN A 13 10.60 -6.66 -15.24
C ASN A 13 9.13 -6.29 -14.99
N HIS A 14 8.59 -6.65 -13.82
CA HIS A 14 7.23 -6.27 -13.45
C HIS A 14 7.06 -4.75 -13.35
N ILE A 15 7.99 -4.06 -12.70
CA ILE A 15 7.96 -2.60 -12.57
C ILE A 15 8.16 -1.94 -13.94
N GLU A 16 9.09 -2.43 -14.75
CA GLU A 16 9.31 -1.93 -16.12
C GLU A 16 8.07 -2.08 -16.99
N THR A 17 7.41 -3.25 -16.95
CA THR A 17 6.17 -3.51 -17.69
C THR A 17 5.02 -2.64 -17.19
N ALA A 18 4.92 -2.43 -15.89
CA ALA A 18 3.91 -1.54 -15.31
C ALA A 18 4.11 -0.10 -15.78
N ILE A 19 5.34 0.41 -15.77
CA ILE A 19 5.68 1.76 -16.26
C ILE A 19 5.28 1.92 -17.73
N ASP A 20 5.66 0.96 -18.58
CA ASP A 20 5.35 1.02 -20.01
C ASP A 20 3.83 1.03 -20.25
N HIS A 21 3.10 0.17 -19.53
CA HIS A 21 1.65 0.08 -19.67
C HIS A 21 0.95 1.33 -19.14
N LEU A 22 1.37 1.87 -18.00
CA LEU A 22 0.87 3.14 -17.46
C LEU A 22 1.07 4.29 -18.46
N ARG A 23 2.20 4.35 -19.17
CA ARG A 23 2.42 5.35 -20.22
C ARG A 23 1.49 5.15 -21.40
N ALA A 24 1.32 3.90 -21.84
CA ALA A 24 0.44 3.56 -22.94
C ALA A 24 -1.03 3.93 -22.65
N THR A 25 -1.45 3.85 -21.38
CA THR A 25 -2.79 4.27 -20.94
C THR A 25 -2.92 5.77 -20.64
N GLY A 26 -1.86 6.56 -20.88
CA GLY A 26 -1.89 8.02 -20.84
C GLY A 26 -1.30 8.66 -19.57
N HIS A 27 -0.77 7.88 -18.62
CA HIS A 27 -0.09 8.45 -17.46
C HIS A 27 1.29 9.01 -17.84
N ARG A 28 1.40 10.34 -17.82
CA ARG A 28 2.63 11.04 -18.24
C ARG A 28 3.65 11.22 -17.13
N ARG A 29 3.19 11.36 -15.88
CA ARG A 29 4.04 11.63 -14.70
C ARG A 29 4.10 10.40 -13.80
N ILE A 30 4.97 9.48 -14.16
CA ILE A 30 5.24 8.27 -13.36
C ILE A 30 6.49 8.53 -12.51
N ARG A 31 6.45 8.12 -11.24
CA ARG A 31 7.54 8.22 -10.27
C ARG A 31 7.60 6.95 -9.42
N ILE A 32 8.79 6.56 -8.99
CA ILE A 32 8.97 5.43 -8.06
C ILE A 32 9.14 6.00 -6.66
N LEU A 33 8.13 5.79 -5.81
CA LEU A 33 8.17 6.20 -4.41
C LEU A 33 8.82 5.12 -3.55
N CYS A 34 9.96 5.45 -2.96
CA CYS A 34 10.68 4.60 -2.02
C CYS A 34 10.15 4.84 -0.60
N ASN A 35 9.76 3.78 0.09
CA ASN A 35 9.39 3.86 1.51
C ASN A 35 10.62 3.88 2.42
N ASP A 36 11.74 3.32 1.95
CA ASP A 36 12.97 3.17 2.72
C ASP A 36 14.15 3.61 1.85
N SER A 37 15.16 4.25 2.43
CA SER A 37 16.33 4.72 1.69
C SER A 37 17.10 3.57 1.02
N ARG A 38 16.99 2.35 1.56
CA ARG A 38 17.59 1.14 0.96
C ARG A 38 16.96 0.76 -0.39
N ASP A 39 15.75 1.22 -0.67
CA ASP A 39 15.10 0.98 -1.96
C ASP A 39 15.61 1.93 -3.05
N LEU A 40 16.36 2.99 -2.69
CA LEU A 40 16.72 4.08 -3.60
C LEU A 40 17.67 3.65 -4.72
N ASP A 41 18.65 2.80 -4.41
CA ASP A 41 19.60 2.30 -5.42
C ASP A 41 18.87 1.50 -6.51
N PHE A 42 17.97 0.60 -6.08
CA PHE A 42 17.12 -0.16 -6.99
C PHE A 42 16.18 0.75 -7.79
N ALA A 43 15.52 1.72 -7.14
CA ALA A 43 14.60 2.64 -7.79
C ALA A 43 15.30 3.58 -8.80
N THR A 44 16.54 3.96 -8.53
CA THR A 44 17.30 4.88 -9.39
C THR A 44 17.72 4.21 -10.71
N ALA A 45 17.83 2.87 -10.74
CA ALA A 45 18.10 2.13 -11.98
C ALA A 45 17.04 2.42 -13.07
N PHE A 46 15.79 2.63 -12.69
CA PHE A 46 14.69 2.92 -13.63
C PHE A 46 14.75 4.31 -14.26
N ARG A 47 15.57 5.22 -13.71
CA ARG A 47 15.88 6.49 -14.38
C ARG A 47 16.58 6.25 -15.71
N TYR A 48 17.47 5.27 -15.77
CA TYR A 48 18.24 4.95 -16.97
C TYR A 48 17.47 4.03 -17.93
N THR A 49 16.75 3.04 -17.42
CA THR A 49 16.03 2.08 -18.27
C THR A 49 14.68 2.61 -18.75
N LYS A 50 14.01 3.44 -17.95
CA LYS A 50 12.64 3.90 -18.22
C LYS A 50 12.46 5.41 -18.13
N ASN A 51 13.46 6.23 -17.84
CA ASN A 51 13.30 7.67 -17.67
C ASN A 51 12.20 8.01 -16.63
N VAL A 52 12.26 7.34 -15.47
CA VAL A 52 11.36 7.56 -14.33
C VAL A 52 12.19 7.99 -13.12
N ASP A 53 11.79 9.07 -12.47
CA ASP A 53 12.47 9.55 -11.27
C ASP A 53 12.08 8.72 -10.03
N SER A 54 13.08 8.41 -9.20
CA SER A 54 12.88 7.92 -7.84
C SER A 54 12.61 9.09 -6.89
N VAL A 55 11.74 8.86 -5.91
CA VAL A 55 11.40 9.84 -4.87
C VAL A 55 11.54 9.14 -3.52
N TYR A 56 12.27 9.77 -2.62
CA TYR A 56 12.38 9.36 -1.23
C TYR A 56 12.22 10.58 -0.33
N THR A 57 11.52 10.41 0.79
CA THR A 57 11.41 11.44 1.82
C THR A 57 11.40 10.79 3.20
N ASN A 58 12.09 11.43 4.14
CA ASN A 58 12.05 11.07 5.57
C ASN A 58 10.82 11.67 6.27
N ASP A 59 10.10 12.59 5.62
CA ASP A 59 8.92 13.23 6.17
C ASP A 59 7.66 12.42 5.83
N VAL A 60 7.03 11.87 6.87
CA VAL A 60 5.80 11.09 6.76
C VAL A 60 4.66 11.90 6.13
N TYR A 61 4.55 13.20 6.41
CA TYR A 61 3.48 14.02 5.86
C TYR A 61 3.68 14.24 4.36
N GLN A 62 4.92 14.44 3.93
CA GLN A 62 5.25 14.55 2.51
C GLN A 62 4.98 13.22 1.79
N TYR A 63 5.35 12.09 2.39
CA TYR A 63 5.06 10.76 1.87
C TYR A 63 3.55 10.54 1.67
N LEU A 64 2.75 10.83 2.70
CA LEU A 64 1.30 10.71 2.65
C LEU A 64 0.66 11.69 1.64
N ALA A 65 1.18 12.91 1.53
CA ALA A 65 0.72 13.89 0.54
C ALA A 65 0.95 13.39 -0.90
N LEU A 66 2.11 12.77 -1.17
CA LEU A 66 2.40 12.16 -2.47
C LEU A 66 1.39 11.07 -2.81
N LEU A 67 1.11 10.15 -1.88
CA LEU A 67 0.11 9.10 -2.07
C LEU A 67 -1.29 9.66 -2.32
N LYS A 68 -1.71 10.65 -1.51
CA LYS A 68 -3.02 11.30 -1.67
C LYS A 68 -3.17 12.01 -3.03
N SER A 69 -2.08 12.55 -3.57
CA SER A 69 -2.07 13.33 -4.82
C SER A 69 -1.94 12.50 -6.10
N ALA A 70 -1.66 11.20 -5.99
CA ALA A 70 -1.47 10.34 -7.13
C ALA A 70 -2.80 9.99 -7.82
N ASP A 71 -2.80 9.85 -9.15
CA ASP A 71 -3.96 9.36 -9.90
C ASP A 71 -4.17 7.86 -9.71
N LEU A 72 -3.08 7.11 -9.50
CA LEU A 72 -3.05 5.68 -9.29
C LEU A 72 -1.77 5.29 -8.54
N VAL A 73 -1.90 4.45 -7.52
CA VAL A 73 -0.77 3.88 -6.77
C VAL A 73 -0.64 2.41 -7.10
N VAL A 74 0.52 1.97 -7.60
CA VAL A 74 0.84 0.55 -7.81
C VAL A 74 1.92 0.16 -6.82
N SER A 75 1.65 -0.79 -5.94
CA SER A 75 2.51 -1.01 -4.78
C SER A 75 2.66 -2.47 -4.39
N TYR A 76 3.90 -2.86 -4.06
CA TYR A 76 4.24 -4.07 -3.31
C TYR A 76 4.25 -3.82 -1.79
N ARG A 77 4.15 -2.58 -1.33
CA ARG A 77 4.30 -2.19 0.08
C ARG A 77 2.95 -1.84 0.69
N LEU A 78 2.59 -2.55 1.76
CA LEU A 78 1.40 -2.25 2.57
C LEU A 78 1.38 -0.79 3.06
N HIS A 79 2.54 -0.23 3.41
CA HIS A 79 2.66 1.16 3.88
C HIS A 79 2.32 2.21 2.82
N ALA A 80 2.38 1.89 1.53
CA ALA A 80 1.85 2.76 0.48
C ALA A 80 0.38 2.44 0.20
N THR A 81 0.02 1.16 0.23
CA THR A 81 -1.33 0.70 -0.11
C THR A 81 -2.39 1.17 0.88
N LEU A 82 -2.19 0.95 2.19
CA LEU A 82 -3.22 1.25 3.20
C LEU A 82 -3.56 2.75 3.27
N PRO A 83 -2.57 3.69 3.27
CA PRO A 83 -2.91 5.10 3.22
C PRO A 83 -3.56 5.52 1.91
N ALA A 84 -3.13 4.97 0.76
CA ALA A 84 -3.76 5.29 -0.52
C ALA A 84 -5.24 4.87 -0.52
N VAL A 85 -5.55 3.67 -0.02
CA VAL A 85 -6.93 3.20 0.16
C VAL A 85 -7.72 4.11 1.09
N SER A 86 -7.15 4.52 2.23
CA SER A 86 -7.86 5.37 3.20
C SER A 86 -8.14 6.78 2.67
N PHE A 87 -7.27 7.32 1.81
CA PHE A 87 -7.50 8.57 1.10
C PHE A 87 -8.49 8.43 -0.07
N GLY A 88 -8.83 7.20 -0.45
CA GLY A 88 -9.64 6.92 -1.64
C GLY A 88 -8.85 7.08 -2.95
N THR A 89 -7.52 7.15 -2.87
CA THR A 89 -6.64 7.15 -4.04
C THR A 89 -6.75 5.78 -4.72
N PRO A 90 -6.97 5.73 -6.05
CA PRO A 90 -6.99 4.46 -6.77
C PRO A 90 -5.71 3.67 -6.55
N THR A 91 -5.82 2.39 -6.21
CA THR A 91 -4.67 1.59 -5.76
C THR A 91 -4.66 0.19 -6.34
N ILE A 92 -3.51 -0.31 -6.76
CA ILE A 92 -3.26 -1.70 -7.11
C ILE A 92 -2.28 -2.26 -6.09
N ASN A 93 -2.80 -3.10 -5.20
CA ASN A 93 -1.98 -3.78 -4.21
C ASN A 93 -1.44 -5.09 -4.78
N ILE A 94 -0.13 -5.30 -4.70
CA ILE A 94 0.51 -6.55 -5.11
C ILE A 94 0.94 -7.31 -3.86
N VAL A 95 0.28 -8.44 -3.63
CA VAL A 95 0.53 -9.33 -2.50
C VAL A 95 1.54 -10.38 -2.91
N TYR A 96 2.55 -10.62 -2.07
CA TYR A 96 3.59 -11.61 -2.34
C TYR A 96 3.99 -12.45 -1.13
N ASP A 97 3.47 -12.11 0.06
CA ASP A 97 3.72 -12.83 1.31
C ASP A 97 2.41 -13.04 2.09
N GLU A 98 2.46 -13.98 3.04
CA GLU A 98 1.33 -14.34 3.89
C GLU A 98 0.84 -13.15 4.72
N ARG A 99 1.75 -12.28 5.19
CA ARG A 99 1.40 -11.15 6.05
C ARG A 99 0.47 -10.17 5.34
N ALA A 100 0.80 -9.82 4.09
CA ALA A 100 -0.05 -9.00 3.26
C ALA A 100 -1.36 -9.71 2.92
N HIS A 101 -1.33 -11.02 2.65
CA HIS A 101 -2.54 -11.79 2.39
C HIS A 101 -3.51 -11.79 3.57
N SER A 102 -3.04 -12.19 4.77
CA SER A 102 -3.86 -12.24 5.99
C SER A 102 -4.45 -10.88 6.34
N LEU A 103 -3.67 -9.79 6.22
CA LEU A 103 -4.18 -8.45 6.47
C LEU A 103 -5.32 -8.07 5.51
N PHE A 104 -5.17 -8.39 4.23
CA PHE A 104 -6.21 -8.10 3.24
C PHE A 104 -7.46 -8.94 3.47
N ASP A 105 -7.32 -10.16 3.98
CA ASP A 105 -8.43 -11.01 4.40
C ASP A 105 -9.18 -10.42 5.60
N ASP A 106 -8.46 -10.02 6.64
CA ASP A 106 -9.04 -9.38 7.85
C ASP A 106 -9.79 -8.07 7.53
N LEU A 107 -9.33 -7.36 6.50
CA LEU A 107 -9.94 -6.12 6.01
C LEU A 107 -11.08 -6.37 5.01
N GLY A 108 -11.35 -7.62 4.60
CA GLY A 108 -12.35 -7.96 3.59
C GLY A 108 -11.97 -7.51 2.18
N MET A 109 -10.68 -7.24 1.95
CA MET A 109 -10.12 -6.67 0.72
C MET A 109 -9.41 -7.70 -0.17
N THR A 110 -9.47 -8.99 0.13
CA THR A 110 -8.81 -10.04 -0.69
C THR A 110 -9.06 -9.88 -2.21
N PRO A 111 -10.31 -9.62 -2.68
CA PRO A 111 -10.59 -9.40 -4.11
C PRO A 111 -9.98 -8.12 -4.71
N ALA A 112 -9.53 -7.19 -3.87
CA ALA A 112 -8.90 -5.92 -4.23
C ALA A 112 -7.38 -6.02 -4.43
N SER A 113 -6.82 -7.23 -4.32
CA SER A 113 -5.38 -7.46 -4.32
C SER A 113 -4.95 -8.40 -5.44
N LEU A 114 -3.74 -8.17 -5.94
CA LEU A 114 -3.12 -8.96 -6.99
C LEU A 114 -2.08 -9.89 -6.37
N ASN A 115 -2.42 -11.16 -6.18
CA ASN A 115 -1.51 -12.13 -5.59
C ASN A 115 -0.46 -12.59 -6.61
N LEU A 116 0.77 -12.12 -6.46
CA LEU A 116 1.90 -12.45 -7.32
C LEU A 116 2.23 -13.96 -7.32
N VAL A 117 2.12 -14.61 -6.16
CA VAL A 117 2.50 -16.02 -6.01
C VAL A 117 1.48 -16.91 -6.72
N ASP A 118 0.20 -16.66 -6.49
CA ASP A 118 -0.89 -17.46 -7.07
C ASP A 118 -1.01 -17.26 -8.58
N LEU A 119 -0.82 -16.03 -9.05
CA LEU A 119 -0.92 -15.72 -10.48
C LEU A 119 0.27 -16.24 -11.27
N SER A 120 1.46 -16.35 -10.65
CA SER A 120 2.69 -16.84 -11.30
C SER A 120 2.92 -16.17 -12.67
N ASP A 121 2.88 -16.92 -13.77
CA ASP A 121 3.11 -16.41 -15.13
C ASP A 121 1.94 -15.54 -15.66
N ASN A 122 0.75 -15.63 -15.06
CA ASN A 122 -0.40 -14.78 -15.38
C ASN A 122 -0.37 -13.42 -14.68
N PHE A 123 0.65 -13.14 -13.86
CA PHE A 123 0.74 -11.89 -13.10
C PHE A 123 0.75 -10.65 -14.00
N ILE A 124 1.55 -10.62 -15.06
CA ILE A 124 1.68 -9.47 -15.96
C ILE A 124 0.37 -9.17 -16.71
N PRO A 125 -0.28 -10.15 -17.38
CA PRO A 125 -1.58 -9.92 -18.00
C PRO A 125 -2.61 -9.34 -17.02
N GLU A 126 -2.64 -9.85 -15.79
CA GLU A 126 -3.61 -9.41 -14.80
C GLU A 126 -3.28 -8.00 -14.26
N LEU A 127 -2.00 -7.70 -14.02
CA LEU A 127 -1.55 -6.35 -13.65
C LEU A 127 -1.99 -5.29 -14.67
N LYS A 128 -1.88 -5.60 -15.97
CA LYS A 128 -2.33 -4.71 -17.04
C LYS A 128 -3.83 -4.45 -16.99
N LYS A 129 -4.64 -5.50 -16.81
CA LYS A 129 -6.10 -5.34 -16.63
C LYS A 129 -6.45 -4.47 -15.42
N TRP A 130 -5.71 -4.61 -14.32
CA TRP A 130 -5.90 -3.77 -13.14
C TRP A 130 -5.54 -2.31 -13.39
N ILE A 131 -4.48 -2.05 -14.17
CA ILE A 131 -4.13 -0.69 -14.62
C ILE A 131 -5.24 -0.13 -15.52
N ASP A 132 -5.74 -0.90 -16.48
CA ASP A 132 -6.81 -0.48 -17.40
C ASP A 132 -8.12 -0.19 -16.67
N LYS A 133 -8.43 -0.96 -15.62
CA LYS A 133 -9.58 -0.71 -14.72
C LYS A 133 -9.40 0.57 -13.89
N GLY A 134 -8.16 1.04 -13.74
CA GLY A 134 -7.78 2.16 -12.88
C GLY A 134 -7.70 1.77 -11.40
N GLY A 135 -7.31 0.53 -11.10
CA GLY A 135 -7.12 0.05 -9.74
C GLY A 135 -8.40 -0.15 -8.92
N TYR A 136 -8.19 -0.40 -7.63
CA TYR A 136 -9.21 -0.41 -6.59
C TYR A 136 -9.56 1.03 -6.18
N LYS A 137 -10.85 1.37 -6.19
CA LYS A 137 -11.36 2.72 -5.97
C LYS A 137 -12.19 2.81 -4.69
N LYS A 138 -12.47 4.04 -4.25
CA LYS A 138 -13.35 4.32 -3.11
C LYS A 138 -14.76 3.71 -3.26
N SER A 139 -15.27 3.60 -4.49
CA SER A 139 -16.53 2.93 -4.78
C SER A 139 -16.54 1.45 -4.40
N ASP A 140 -15.37 0.82 -4.37
CA ASP A 140 -15.23 -0.63 -4.26
C ASP A 140 -15.25 -1.11 -2.79
N HIS A 141 -15.00 -0.24 -1.81
CA HIS A 141 -15.17 -0.56 -0.38
C HIS A 141 -16.51 -0.09 0.21
N ILE A 142 -17.47 0.43 -0.56
CA ILE A 142 -18.75 0.91 0.02
C ILE A 142 -19.43 -0.20 0.85
N THR A 143 -19.33 -1.45 0.41
CA THR A 143 -19.88 -2.63 1.09
C THR A 143 -19.16 -2.98 2.40
N ILE A 144 -17.89 -2.62 2.54
CA ILE A 144 -17.02 -2.95 3.68
C ILE A 144 -16.85 -1.76 4.63
N ALA A 145 -17.12 -0.54 4.15
CA ALA A 145 -16.92 0.71 4.89
C ALA A 145 -17.70 0.74 6.22
N LYS A 146 -18.87 0.10 6.26
CA LYS A 146 -19.67 -0.02 7.50
C LYS A 146 -18.94 -0.88 8.54
N ASP A 147 -18.43 -2.04 8.14
CA ASP A 147 -17.66 -2.93 9.02
C ASP A 147 -16.39 -2.24 9.54
N TRP A 148 -15.68 -1.50 8.67
CA TRP A 148 -14.51 -0.73 9.08
C TRP A 148 -14.84 0.36 10.09
N LEU A 149 -15.96 1.07 9.90
CA LEU A 149 -16.41 2.09 10.84
C LEU A 149 -16.73 1.47 12.20
N GLU A 150 -17.48 0.37 12.23
CA GLU A 150 -17.81 -0.35 13.47
C GLU A 150 -16.55 -0.84 14.20
N LYS A 151 -15.59 -1.44 13.46
CA LYS A 151 -14.29 -1.86 14.01
C LYS A 151 -13.50 -0.66 14.55
N SER A 152 -13.49 0.45 13.82
CA SER A 152 -12.77 1.66 14.20
C SER A 152 -13.36 2.29 15.47
N ASP A 153 -14.68 2.41 15.55
CA ASP A 153 -15.37 2.93 16.73
C ASP A 153 -15.10 2.07 17.96
N MET A 154 -15.13 0.74 17.80
CA MET A 154 -14.77 -0.19 18.86
C MET A 154 -13.33 0.02 19.33
N GLN A 155 -12.36 0.09 18.41
CA GLN A 155 -10.95 0.29 18.75
C GLN A 155 -10.73 1.61 19.49
N PHE A 156 -11.29 2.72 18.98
CA PHE A 156 -11.17 4.03 19.62
C PHE A 156 -11.82 4.07 21.01
N SER A 157 -12.99 3.44 21.17
CA SER A 157 -13.63 3.30 22.48
C SER A 157 -12.75 2.55 23.48
N ARG A 158 -12.14 1.43 23.06
CA ARG A 158 -11.25 0.63 23.92
C ARG A 158 -9.96 1.38 24.28
N LEU A 159 -9.38 2.10 23.32
CA LEU A 159 -8.20 2.93 23.58
C LEU A 159 -8.51 4.08 24.55
N ALA A 160 -9.68 4.71 24.41
CA ALA A 160 -10.14 5.73 25.35
C ALA A 160 -10.36 5.15 26.76
N GLN A 161 -10.97 3.96 26.87
CA GLN A 161 -11.13 3.25 28.13
C GLN A 161 -9.77 2.93 28.77
N PHE A 162 -8.83 2.40 27.99
CA PHE A 162 -7.48 2.09 28.45
C PHE A 162 -6.75 3.34 28.94
N LYS A 163 -6.83 4.45 28.20
CA LYS A 163 -6.28 5.75 28.63
C LYS A 163 -6.84 6.17 30.00
N ALA A 164 -8.16 6.10 30.19
CA ALA A 164 -8.79 6.47 31.45
C ALA A 164 -8.35 5.58 32.62
N LEU A 165 -8.18 4.27 32.39
CA LEU A 165 -7.65 3.34 33.40
C LEU A 165 -6.20 3.70 33.78
N MET A 166 -5.35 4.02 32.80
CA MET A 166 -3.97 4.42 33.04
C MET A 166 -3.89 5.76 33.80
N GLU A 167 -4.72 6.73 33.46
CA GLU A 167 -4.80 8.02 34.18
C GLU A 167 -5.22 7.82 35.64
N ASN A 168 -6.21 6.95 35.90
CA ASN A 168 -6.64 6.61 37.26
C ASN A 168 -5.56 5.86 38.03
N TYR A 169 -4.86 4.91 37.39
CA TYR A 169 -3.75 4.19 38.01
C TYR A 169 -2.62 5.14 38.43
N LEU A 170 -2.22 6.07 37.55
CA LEU A 170 -1.19 7.07 37.87
C LEU A 170 -1.59 7.99 39.02
N LYS A 171 -2.85 8.47 39.04
CA LYS A 171 -3.36 9.31 40.13
C LYS A 171 -3.36 8.57 41.47
N ASN A 172 -3.81 7.32 41.49
CA ASN A 172 -3.90 6.52 42.70
C ASN A 172 -2.53 5.98 43.18
N GLY A 173 -1.59 5.76 42.25
CA GLY A 173 -0.22 5.37 42.55
C GLY A 173 0.62 6.52 43.10
N ALA A 174 0.39 7.75 42.63
CA ALA A 174 1.07 8.95 43.11
C ALA A 174 0.65 9.38 44.53
N SER A 175 -0.55 9.01 44.99
CA SER A 175 -0.99 9.26 46.38
C SER A 175 -0.43 8.27 47.42
N LYS A 176 0.39 7.30 47.01
CA LYS A 176 1.00 6.29 47.90
C LYS A 176 2.51 6.47 48.12
N ILE A 177 3.07 7.61 47.74
CA ILE A 177 4.45 8.05 48.03
C ILE A 177 4.37 9.39 48.75
#